data_AF-A7Z3G0-F1
#
_entry.id   AF-A7Z3G0-F1
#
_cell.length_a   1.000
_cell.length_b   1.000
_cell.length_c   1.000
_cell.angle_alpha   90.00
_cell.angle_beta   90.00
_cell.angle_gamma   90.00
#
_symmetry.space_group_name_H-M   'P 1'
#
loop_
_entity.id
_entity.type
_entity.pdbx_description
1 polymer ?
#
loop_
_entity_poly.entity_id
_entity_poly.type
_entity_poly.pdbx_seq_one_letter_code
_entity_poly.pdbx_strand_id
1 'polypeptide(L)'
;MSICKALTIAGSDSGGGAGIQADLKTFQELGVFGMSAITAVTAQNTLGVHGIYPLTREALGNQIDAVAEDLRPDAVKTGMLWSAEMIAEIAEKTDQYGLDHLITDPVMIAKGGASLLREESQAALKELLIPRSYAVTPNVPEAEVLTGMEIRTFEDRKKAAERLCKLGAKHVIIKGGHQPEQGRIVDLLFDGSSFTQISHAYIDTKHTHGTGCTFAAALTAETAKGKNIQTAFETAVNFVREAVEHTLGIGEGHGPTNHFAFKRNSLQTR
;
A
#
# COMPACT_ATOMS: atom_id res chain seq x y z
N MET A 1 3.31 11.61 25.76
CA MET A 1 2.47 11.22 24.61
C MET A 1 2.78 9.77 24.29
N SER A 2 1.77 8.93 24.06
CA SER A 2 2.01 7.56 23.59
C SER A 2 2.49 7.61 22.15
N ILE A 3 3.50 6.81 21.79
CA ILE A 3 3.99 6.69 20.41
C ILE A 3 3.03 5.79 19.63
N CYS A 4 2.53 6.27 18.49
CA CYS A 4 1.70 5.45 17.59
C CYS A 4 2.58 4.42 16.87
N LYS A 5 2.01 3.24 16.60
CA LYS A 5 2.72 2.05 16.14
C LYS A 5 2.01 1.50 14.90
N ALA A 6 2.75 1.22 13.84
CA ALA A 6 2.21 0.61 12.62
C ALA A 6 3.00 -0.63 12.23
N LEU A 7 2.28 -1.70 11.88
CA LEU A 7 2.86 -2.94 11.37
C LEU A 7 2.68 -3.02 9.86
N THR A 8 3.75 -3.32 9.13
CA THR A 8 3.65 -3.78 7.74
C THR A 8 3.81 -5.30 7.64
N ILE A 9 2.99 -5.95 6.83
CA ILE A 9 3.08 -7.35 6.46
C ILE A 9 3.36 -7.41 4.96
N ALA A 10 4.64 -7.50 4.59
CA ALA A 10 5.06 -7.35 3.20
C ALA A 10 6.41 -8.02 2.91
N GLY A 11 6.79 -8.06 1.63
CA GLY A 11 8.11 -8.52 1.21
C GLY A 11 9.21 -7.50 1.49
N SER A 12 10.42 -7.99 1.70
CA SER A 12 11.65 -7.20 1.79
C SER A 12 12.23 -6.98 0.39
N ASP A 13 12.30 -5.72 -0.04
CA ASP A 13 13.00 -5.27 -1.25
C ASP A 13 14.46 -4.93 -0.91
N SER A 14 15.42 -5.74 -1.38
CA SER A 14 16.85 -5.47 -1.13
C SER A 14 17.34 -4.14 -1.73
N GLY A 15 16.67 -3.61 -2.75
CA GLY A 15 16.94 -2.29 -3.33
C GLY A 15 16.45 -1.14 -2.46
N GLY A 16 15.60 -1.44 -1.47
CA GLY A 16 15.11 -0.52 -0.46
C GLY A 16 14.14 0.56 -0.97
N GLY A 17 13.60 0.40 -2.18
CA GLY A 17 12.69 1.35 -2.79
C GLY A 17 11.22 1.06 -2.52
N ALA A 18 10.87 -0.20 -2.30
CA ALA A 18 9.52 -0.69 -2.02
C ALA A 18 9.50 -1.62 -0.80
N GLY A 19 8.44 -2.42 -0.66
CA GLY A 19 8.33 -3.43 0.39
C GLY A 19 8.39 -2.85 1.80
N ILE A 20 8.84 -3.67 2.77
CA ILE A 20 8.98 -3.23 4.17
C ILE A 20 9.92 -2.02 4.30
N GLN A 21 10.90 -1.86 3.41
CA GLN A 21 11.84 -0.74 3.44
C GLN A 21 11.14 0.59 3.16
N ALA A 22 10.27 0.64 2.15
CA ALA A 22 9.45 1.83 1.89
C ALA A 22 8.50 2.10 3.04
N ASP A 23 7.87 1.04 3.56
CA ASP A 23 6.88 1.15 4.63
C ASP A 23 7.49 1.72 5.91
N LEU A 24 8.60 1.14 6.38
CA LEU A 24 9.29 1.59 7.59
C LEU A 24 9.86 3.01 7.44
N LYS A 25 10.39 3.37 6.25
CA LYS A 25 10.85 4.73 5.97
C LYS A 25 9.69 5.73 6.05
N THR A 26 8.55 5.41 5.44
CA THR A 26 7.37 6.27 5.49
C THR A 26 6.80 6.40 6.90
N PHE A 27 6.70 5.31 7.65
CA PHE A 27 6.28 5.35 9.06
C PHE A 27 7.18 6.27 9.88
N GLN A 28 8.49 6.13 9.72
CA GLN A 28 9.47 6.95 10.43
C GLN A 28 9.37 8.44 10.07
N GLU A 29 9.23 8.77 8.79
CA GLU A 29 9.08 10.16 8.32
C GLU A 29 7.80 10.82 8.87
N LEU A 30 6.74 10.03 9.04
CA LEU A 30 5.48 10.45 9.64
C LEU A 30 5.46 10.34 11.18
N GLY A 31 6.56 9.94 11.83
CA GLY A 31 6.66 9.88 13.29
C GLY A 31 5.84 8.76 13.93
N VAL A 32 5.70 7.62 13.23
CA VAL A 32 5.05 6.40 13.70
C VAL A 32 6.12 5.31 13.87
N PHE A 33 6.09 4.58 14.98
CA PHE A 33 7.00 3.46 15.22
C PHE A 33 6.65 2.31 14.28
N GLY A 34 7.56 1.99 13.36
CA GLY A 34 7.36 0.96 12.36
C GLY A 34 7.82 -0.42 12.81
N MET A 35 6.98 -1.43 12.57
CA MET A 35 7.29 -2.86 12.76
C MET A 35 7.03 -3.61 11.45
N SER A 36 7.60 -4.80 11.29
CA SER A 36 7.41 -5.61 10.09
C SER A 36 7.24 -7.10 10.40
N ALA A 37 6.35 -7.76 9.67
CA ALA A 37 6.32 -9.21 9.49
C ALA A 37 6.60 -9.51 8.00
N ILE A 38 7.67 -10.25 7.73
CA ILE A 38 8.20 -10.42 6.37
C ILE A 38 7.54 -11.61 5.69
N THR A 39 6.96 -11.39 4.51
CA THR A 39 6.34 -12.45 3.69
C THR A 39 7.34 -13.14 2.76
N ALA A 40 8.27 -12.38 2.19
CA ALA A 40 9.32 -12.87 1.31
C ALA A 40 10.54 -11.94 1.35
N VAL A 41 11.71 -12.45 1.02
CA VAL A 41 12.88 -11.63 0.70
C VAL A 41 13.07 -11.62 -0.81
N THR A 42 13.22 -10.44 -1.41
CA THR A 42 13.55 -10.33 -2.84
C THR A 42 15.00 -9.91 -3.02
N ALA A 43 15.70 -10.57 -3.94
CA ALA A 43 16.94 -10.07 -4.51
C ALA A 43 16.55 -9.15 -5.66
N GLN A 44 16.43 -7.86 -5.37
CA GLN A 44 15.86 -6.85 -6.24
C GLN A 44 16.70 -5.56 -6.24
N ASN A 45 16.71 -4.89 -7.38
CA ASN A 45 17.28 -3.54 -7.54
C ASN A 45 16.46 -2.76 -8.59
N THR A 46 16.95 -1.59 -8.99
CA THR A 46 16.24 -0.73 -9.96
C THR A 46 16.08 -1.35 -11.36
N LEU A 47 16.84 -2.41 -11.69
CA LEU A 47 16.74 -3.12 -12.96
C LEU A 47 15.70 -4.25 -12.95
N GLY A 48 15.20 -4.64 -11.77
CA GLY A 48 14.17 -5.66 -11.63
C GLY A 48 14.39 -6.61 -10.45
N VAL A 49 13.57 -7.66 -10.43
CA VAL A 49 13.61 -8.74 -9.44
C VAL A 49 14.41 -9.90 -10.02
N HIS A 50 15.46 -10.30 -9.31
CA HIS A 50 16.39 -11.37 -9.71
C HIS A 50 16.16 -12.66 -8.94
N GLY A 51 15.44 -12.60 -7.82
CA GLY A 51 15.07 -13.76 -7.02
C GLY A 51 14.03 -13.42 -5.97
N ILE A 52 13.19 -14.40 -5.64
CA ILE A 52 12.15 -14.28 -4.61
C ILE A 52 12.27 -15.49 -3.69
N TYR A 53 12.40 -15.22 -2.39
CA TYR A 53 12.58 -16.21 -1.33
C TYR A 53 11.42 -16.07 -0.34
N PRO A 54 10.30 -16.75 -0.57
CA PRO A 54 9.16 -16.70 0.33
C PRO A 54 9.50 -17.34 1.67
N LEU A 55 9.00 -16.73 2.76
CA LEU A 55 9.03 -17.36 4.08
C LEU A 55 7.92 -18.40 4.18
N THR A 56 7.99 -19.25 5.21
CA THR A 56 6.92 -20.20 5.50
C THR A 56 5.72 -19.50 6.14
N ARG A 57 4.53 -20.10 6.00
CA ARG A 57 3.31 -19.68 6.72
C ARG A 57 3.56 -19.56 8.23
N GLU A 58 4.22 -20.56 8.81
CA GLU A 58 4.58 -20.60 10.23
C GLU A 58 5.48 -19.42 10.63
N ALA A 59 6.53 -19.12 9.85
CA ALA A 59 7.41 -18.01 10.13
C ALA A 59 6.68 -16.66 10.05
N LEU A 60 5.73 -16.51 9.13
CA LEU A 60 4.88 -15.32 9.05
C LEU A 60 3.98 -15.19 10.29
N GLY A 61 3.27 -16.25 10.66
CA GLY A 61 2.40 -16.29 11.84
C GLY A 61 3.16 -15.94 13.12
N ASN A 62 4.32 -16.56 13.35
CA ASN A 62 5.17 -16.30 14.52
C ASN A 62 5.64 -14.83 14.61
N GLN A 63 5.92 -14.18 13.48
CA GLN A 63 6.28 -12.75 13.46
C GLN A 63 5.08 -11.86 13.82
N ILE A 64 3.89 -12.17 13.30
CA ILE A 64 2.68 -11.42 13.61
C ILE A 64 2.34 -11.58 15.10
N ASP A 65 2.42 -12.80 15.64
CA ASP A 65 2.17 -13.10 17.06
C ASP A 65 3.12 -12.30 17.96
N ALA A 66 4.43 -12.36 17.69
CA ALA A 66 5.43 -11.65 18.48
C ALA A 66 5.18 -10.13 18.54
N VAL A 67 4.73 -9.53 17.43
CA VAL A 67 4.42 -8.09 17.38
C VAL A 67 3.06 -7.78 18.02
N ALA A 68 2.03 -8.58 17.72
CA ALA A 68 0.68 -8.30 18.14
C ALA A 68 0.47 -8.54 19.65
N GLU A 69 1.16 -9.50 20.25
CA GLU A 69 1.03 -9.82 21.67
C GLU A 69 1.64 -8.74 22.59
N ASP A 70 2.85 -8.29 22.27
CA ASP A 70 3.61 -7.33 23.07
C ASP A 70 3.34 -5.88 22.64
N LEU A 71 3.56 -5.57 21.36
CA LEU A 71 3.62 -4.20 20.88
C LEU A 71 2.24 -3.64 20.48
N ARG A 72 1.31 -4.49 20.03
CA ARG A 72 -0.08 -4.15 19.69
C ARG A 72 -0.19 -2.96 18.71
N PRO A 73 -0.04 -3.18 17.40
CA PRO A 73 -0.05 -2.11 16.42
C PRO A 73 -1.39 -1.36 16.39
N ASP A 74 -1.34 -0.03 16.22
CA ASP A 74 -2.52 0.82 16.13
C ASP A 74 -3.14 0.80 14.72
N ALA A 75 -2.33 0.48 13.70
CA ALA A 75 -2.77 0.17 12.34
C ALA A 75 -1.83 -0.84 11.68
N VAL A 76 -2.37 -1.58 10.70
CA VAL A 76 -1.65 -2.64 10.00
C VAL A 76 -1.78 -2.42 8.49
N LYS A 77 -0.73 -2.75 7.75
CA LYS A 77 -0.72 -2.74 6.29
C LYS A 77 -0.34 -4.10 5.76
N THR A 78 -0.97 -4.55 4.67
CA THR A 78 -0.39 -5.61 3.82
C THR A 78 0.18 -5.04 2.54
N GLY A 79 1.33 -5.55 2.10
CA GLY A 79 1.96 -5.24 0.82
C GLY A 79 1.97 -6.45 -0.11
N MET A 80 3.12 -6.75 -0.72
CA MET A 80 3.27 -7.95 -1.55
C MET A 80 3.05 -9.23 -0.74
N LEU A 81 2.01 -9.98 -1.10
CA LEU A 81 1.68 -11.30 -0.54
C LEU A 81 2.05 -12.38 -1.57
N TRP A 82 2.47 -13.56 -1.11
CA TRP A 82 3.03 -14.59 -1.99
C TRP A 82 2.06 -15.72 -2.35
N SER A 83 1.18 -16.11 -1.43
CA SER A 83 0.29 -17.27 -1.60
C SER A 83 -1.05 -17.09 -0.88
N ALA A 84 -2.04 -17.88 -1.30
CA ALA A 84 -3.33 -17.97 -0.64
C ALA A 84 -3.20 -18.40 0.83
N GLU A 85 -2.24 -19.27 1.15
CA GLU A 85 -1.97 -19.71 2.53
C GLU A 85 -1.47 -18.57 3.42
N MET A 86 -0.62 -17.68 2.89
CA MET A 86 -0.20 -16.47 3.63
C MET A 86 -1.36 -15.51 3.82
N ILE A 87 -2.22 -15.34 2.82
CA ILE A 87 -3.40 -14.48 2.93
C ILE A 87 -4.35 -15.02 4.00
N ALA A 88 -4.56 -16.33 4.03
CA ALA A 88 -5.37 -16.99 5.06
C ALA A 88 -4.77 -16.79 6.45
N GLU A 89 -3.46 -17.00 6.62
CA GLU A 89 -2.77 -16.74 7.89
C GLU A 89 -2.94 -15.29 8.35
N ILE A 90 -2.76 -14.31 7.46
CA ILE A 90 -2.95 -12.90 7.80
C ILE A 90 -4.39 -12.64 8.22
N ALA A 91 -5.38 -13.17 7.51
CA ALA A 91 -6.79 -12.99 7.87
C ALA A 91 -7.11 -13.62 9.24
N GLU A 92 -6.60 -14.82 9.52
CA GLU A 92 -6.74 -15.50 10.82
C GLU A 92 -6.12 -14.66 11.95
N LYS A 93 -4.90 -14.15 11.75
CA LYS A 93 -4.22 -13.30 12.75
C LYS A 93 -4.88 -11.93 12.91
N THR A 94 -5.43 -11.36 11.83
CA THR A 94 -6.22 -10.13 11.88
C THR A 94 -7.43 -10.29 12.80
N ASP A 95 -8.16 -11.41 12.69
CA ASP A 95 -9.29 -11.70 13.56
C ASP A 95 -8.85 -12.01 15.00
N GLN A 96 -7.81 -12.82 15.16
CA GLN A 96 -7.29 -13.25 16.46
C GLN A 96 -6.91 -12.06 17.34
N TYR A 97 -6.25 -11.04 16.77
CA TYR A 97 -5.74 -9.89 17.51
C TYR A 97 -6.59 -8.62 17.36
N GLY A 98 -7.72 -8.68 16.63
CA GLY A 98 -8.60 -7.51 16.43
C GLY A 98 -7.91 -6.36 15.69
N LEU A 99 -7.22 -6.66 14.59
CA LEU A 99 -6.44 -5.69 13.81
C LEU A 99 -7.35 -4.88 12.86
N ASP A 100 -8.31 -4.14 13.43
CA ASP A 100 -9.43 -3.49 12.73
C ASP A 100 -9.04 -2.38 11.75
N HIS A 101 -7.83 -1.81 11.90
CA HIS A 101 -7.26 -0.78 11.02
C HIS A 101 -6.31 -1.37 9.98
N LEU A 102 -6.78 -2.41 9.29
CA LEU A 102 -6.04 -3.07 8.22
C LEU A 102 -6.15 -2.31 6.89
N ILE A 103 -5.02 -1.84 6.37
CA ILE A 103 -4.87 -1.24 5.05
C ILE A 103 -4.31 -2.29 4.08
N THR A 104 -5.12 -2.68 3.11
CA THR A 104 -4.73 -3.70 2.12
C THR A 104 -4.26 -3.02 0.83
N ASP A 105 -2.96 -3.12 0.53
CA ASP A 105 -2.39 -2.76 -0.78
C ASP A 105 -2.33 -4.03 -1.65
N PRO A 106 -3.26 -4.21 -2.61
CA PRO A 106 -3.41 -5.46 -3.34
C PRO A 106 -2.37 -5.58 -4.46
N VAL A 107 -1.09 -5.66 -4.08
CA VAL A 107 0.04 -5.70 -5.02
C VAL A 107 -0.03 -6.96 -5.89
N MET A 108 -0.44 -6.81 -7.15
CA MET A 108 -0.61 -7.93 -8.08
C MET A 108 0.48 -7.99 -9.17
N ILE A 109 1.11 -6.87 -9.48
CA ILE A 109 2.03 -6.75 -10.63
C ILE A 109 3.26 -5.94 -10.20
N ALA A 110 4.46 -6.46 -10.49
CA ALA A 110 5.70 -5.71 -10.29
C ALA A 110 5.82 -4.59 -11.35
N LYS A 111 6.56 -3.51 -11.09
CA LYS A 111 6.78 -2.45 -12.10
C LYS A 111 7.40 -2.92 -13.42
N GLY A 112 8.04 -4.09 -13.45
CA GLY A 112 8.51 -4.74 -14.67
C GLY A 112 7.47 -5.60 -15.40
N GLY A 113 6.20 -5.59 -14.98
CA GLY A 113 5.10 -6.35 -15.58
C GLY A 113 5.00 -7.82 -15.13
N ALA A 114 5.90 -8.29 -14.27
CA ALA A 114 5.82 -9.64 -13.73
C ALA A 114 4.58 -9.80 -12.84
N SER A 115 3.71 -10.77 -13.16
CA SER A 115 2.59 -11.16 -12.30
C SER A 115 3.13 -11.73 -10.99
N LEU A 116 2.69 -11.17 -9.86
CA LEU A 116 3.12 -11.56 -8.52
C LEU A 116 2.11 -12.47 -7.82
N LEU A 117 0.84 -12.46 -8.23
CA LEU A 117 -0.24 -13.22 -7.60
C LEU A 117 -0.93 -14.18 -8.58
N ARG A 118 -0.96 -15.46 -8.19
CA ARG A 118 -1.75 -16.50 -8.86
C ARG A 118 -3.24 -16.30 -8.63
N GLU A 119 -4.09 -16.86 -9.49
CA GLU A 119 -5.56 -16.74 -9.40
C GLU A 119 -6.12 -17.16 -8.02
N GLU A 120 -5.61 -18.25 -7.45
CA GLU A 120 -5.95 -18.71 -6.10
C GLU A 120 -5.70 -17.66 -5.01
N SER A 121 -4.64 -16.86 -5.16
CA SER A 121 -4.29 -15.82 -4.19
C SER A 121 -5.14 -14.57 -4.40
N GLN A 122 -5.57 -14.29 -5.63
CA GLN A 122 -6.55 -13.24 -5.90
C GLN A 122 -7.92 -13.58 -5.31
N ALA A 123 -8.34 -14.85 -5.37
CA ALA A 123 -9.56 -15.32 -4.71
C ALA A 123 -9.47 -15.17 -3.20
N ALA A 124 -8.38 -15.65 -2.59
CA ALA A 124 -8.14 -15.51 -1.15
C ALA A 124 -8.14 -14.04 -0.69
N LEU A 125 -7.55 -13.13 -1.48
CA LEU A 125 -7.57 -11.70 -1.19
C LEU A 125 -9.00 -11.16 -1.13
N LYS A 126 -9.84 -11.50 -2.11
CA LYS A 126 -11.25 -11.08 -2.19
C LYS A 126 -12.12 -11.65 -1.09
N GLU A 127 -11.92 -12.93 -0.76
CA GLU A 127 -12.80 -13.66 0.17
C GLU A 127 -12.37 -13.52 1.63
N LEU A 128 -11.07 -13.37 1.89
CA LEU A 128 -10.52 -13.42 3.24
C LEU A 128 -10.04 -12.06 3.72
N LEU A 129 -9.35 -11.27 2.91
CA LEU A 129 -8.68 -10.06 3.41
C LEU A 129 -9.45 -8.76 3.15
N ILE A 130 -10.04 -8.60 1.96
CA ILE A 130 -10.86 -7.42 1.63
C ILE A 130 -12.02 -7.21 2.62
N PRO A 131 -12.77 -8.25 3.05
CA PRO A 131 -13.85 -8.08 4.03
C PRO A 131 -13.39 -7.57 5.40
N ARG A 132 -12.11 -7.73 5.73
CA ARG A 132 -11.49 -7.29 7.00
C ARG A 132 -10.79 -5.93 6.87
N SER A 133 -10.73 -5.38 5.66
CA SER A 133 -9.93 -4.20 5.38
C SER A 133 -10.65 -2.92 5.82
N TYR A 134 -9.97 -2.11 6.64
CA TYR A 134 -10.35 -0.73 6.88
C TYR A 134 -10.27 0.10 5.61
N ALA A 135 -9.23 -0.11 4.80
CA ALA A 135 -9.18 0.44 3.45
C ALA A 135 -8.48 -0.51 2.49
N VAL A 136 -8.91 -0.51 1.22
CA VAL A 136 -8.18 -1.14 0.12
C VAL A 136 -7.65 -0.06 -0.81
N THR A 137 -6.42 -0.23 -1.33
CA THR A 137 -5.73 0.80 -2.11
C THR A 137 -5.30 0.36 -3.52
N PRO A 138 -6.16 -0.29 -4.33
CA PRO A 138 -5.76 -0.74 -5.66
C PRO A 138 -5.39 0.40 -6.62
N ASN A 139 -4.48 0.15 -7.55
CA ASN A 139 -4.41 0.91 -8.80
C ASN A 139 -5.51 0.46 -9.79
N VAL A 140 -5.62 1.11 -10.95
CA VAL A 140 -6.65 0.76 -11.95
C VAL A 140 -6.56 -0.72 -12.38
N PRO A 141 -5.42 -1.25 -12.87
CA PRO A 141 -5.32 -2.68 -13.21
C PRO A 141 -5.70 -3.63 -12.08
N GLU A 142 -5.26 -3.35 -10.85
CA GLU A 142 -5.62 -4.15 -9.67
C GLU A 142 -7.13 -4.11 -9.38
N ALA A 143 -7.75 -2.93 -9.52
CA ALA A 143 -9.19 -2.78 -9.35
C ALA A 143 -9.96 -3.53 -10.43
N GLU A 144 -9.49 -3.56 -11.69
CA GLU A 144 -10.12 -4.32 -12.77
C GLU A 144 -10.12 -5.82 -12.45
N VAL A 145 -8.97 -6.36 -12.01
CA VAL A 145 -8.82 -7.76 -11.61
C VAL A 145 -9.72 -8.11 -10.42
N LEU A 146 -9.74 -7.26 -9.39
CA LEU A 146 -10.52 -7.51 -8.18
C LEU A 146 -12.04 -7.43 -8.43
N THR A 147 -12.47 -6.56 -9.34
CA THR A 147 -13.90 -6.32 -9.61
C THR A 147 -14.45 -7.09 -10.81
N GLY A 148 -13.57 -7.71 -11.61
CA GLY A 148 -13.92 -8.36 -12.87
C GLY A 148 -14.54 -7.39 -13.88
N MET A 149 -14.13 -6.12 -13.86
CA MET A 149 -14.71 -5.04 -14.66
C MET A 149 -13.60 -4.22 -15.31
N GLU A 150 -13.75 -3.89 -16.59
CA GLU A 150 -12.88 -2.91 -17.24
C GLU A 150 -13.19 -1.49 -16.75
N ILE A 151 -12.14 -0.69 -16.53
CA ILE A 151 -12.23 0.68 -16.04
C ILE A 151 -11.64 1.61 -17.10
N ARG A 152 -12.51 2.22 -17.90
CA ARG A 152 -12.10 3.12 -18.99
C ARG A 152 -12.41 4.59 -18.69
N THR A 153 -13.40 4.84 -17.84
CA THR A 153 -13.85 6.18 -17.50
C THR A 153 -13.77 6.44 -16.01
N PHE A 154 -13.87 7.71 -15.63
CA PHE A 154 -13.97 8.10 -14.23
C PHE A 154 -15.23 7.52 -13.55
N GLU A 155 -16.33 7.38 -14.29
CA GLU A 155 -17.56 6.78 -13.76
C GLU A 155 -17.41 5.27 -13.54
N ASP A 156 -16.66 4.57 -14.41
CA ASP A 156 -16.30 3.17 -14.19
C ASP A 156 -15.47 2.99 -12.91
N ARG A 157 -14.58 3.95 -12.62
CA ARG A 157 -13.78 3.95 -11.39
C ARG A 157 -14.65 4.06 -10.15
N LYS A 158 -15.70 4.90 -10.15
CA LYS A 158 -16.66 4.96 -9.04
C LYS A 158 -17.38 3.63 -8.85
N LYS A 159 -17.88 3.02 -9.93
CA LYS A 159 -18.55 1.70 -9.88
C LYS A 159 -17.61 0.61 -9.36
N ALA A 160 -16.35 0.63 -9.76
CA ALA A 160 -15.35 -0.30 -9.24
C ALA A 160 -15.13 -0.11 -7.73
N ALA A 161 -15.06 1.14 -7.26
CA ALA A 161 -14.94 1.44 -5.83
C ALA A 161 -16.16 0.94 -5.03
N GLU A 162 -17.37 1.14 -5.54
CA GLU A 162 -18.59 0.61 -4.92
C GLU A 162 -18.60 -0.92 -4.88
N ARG A 163 -18.13 -1.59 -5.95
CA ARG A 163 -18.03 -3.07 -5.97
C ARG A 163 -17.06 -3.58 -4.91
N LEU A 164 -15.89 -2.95 -4.77
CA LEU A 164 -14.91 -3.30 -3.75
C LEU A 164 -15.46 -3.08 -2.33
N CYS A 165 -16.23 -2.00 -2.12
CA CYS A 165 -16.91 -1.77 -0.86
C CYS A 165 -17.97 -2.86 -0.56
N LYS A 166 -18.71 -3.32 -1.58
CA LYS A 166 -19.65 -4.45 -1.47
C LYS A 166 -18.97 -5.79 -1.14
N LEU A 167 -17.67 -5.93 -1.41
CA LEU A 167 -16.87 -7.08 -0.94
C LEU A 167 -16.51 -6.98 0.54
N GLY A 168 -16.81 -5.86 1.21
CA GLY A 168 -16.67 -5.68 2.66
C GLY A 168 -15.58 -4.70 3.08
N ALA A 169 -14.82 -4.11 2.14
CA ALA A 169 -13.90 -3.02 2.48
C ALA A 169 -14.67 -1.80 3.03
N LYS A 170 -14.24 -1.27 4.18
CA LYS A 170 -14.88 -0.07 4.77
C LYS A 170 -14.66 1.17 3.92
N HIS A 171 -13.45 1.35 3.38
CA HIS A 171 -13.11 2.43 2.47
C HIS A 171 -12.34 1.89 1.26
N VAL A 172 -12.46 2.56 0.12
CA VAL A 172 -11.81 2.16 -1.13
C VAL A 172 -11.08 3.34 -1.75
N ILE A 173 -9.80 3.18 -2.04
CA ILE A 173 -9.00 4.19 -2.73
C ILE A 173 -8.48 3.61 -4.04
N ILE A 174 -8.93 4.17 -5.16
CA ILE A 174 -8.43 3.78 -6.50
C ILE A 174 -7.41 4.82 -6.96
N LYS A 175 -6.15 4.38 -7.04
CA LYS A 175 -4.99 5.19 -7.44
C LYS A 175 -4.98 5.39 -8.96
N GLY A 176 -4.86 6.63 -9.42
CA GLY A 176 -4.93 6.97 -10.85
C GLY A 176 -3.60 6.79 -11.61
N GLY A 177 -2.49 6.54 -10.91
CA GLY A 177 -1.10 6.79 -11.29
C GLY A 177 -0.50 6.20 -12.60
N HIS A 178 -1.28 5.65 -13.53
CA HIS A 178 -0.77 5.12 -14.79
C HIS A 178 -1.45 5.69 -16.05
N GLN A 179 -2.52 6.47 -15.92
CA GLN A 179 -3.25 7.05 -17.05
C GLN A 179 -3.45 8.55 -16.83
N PRO A 180 -2.49 9.38 -17.26
CA PRO A 180 -2.69 10.82 -17.21
C PRO A 180 -3.74 11.22 -18.24
N GLU A 181 -4.78 11.93 -17.78
CA GLU A 181 -5.73 12.61 -18.66
C GLU A 181 -5.37 14.10 -18.66
N GLN A 182 -5.05 14.64 -19.83
CA GLN A 182 -4.66 16.05 -19.99
C GLN A 182 -3.52 16.48 -19.04
N GLY A 183 -2.54 15.59 -18.81
CA GLY A 183 -1.38 15.87 -17.94
C GLY A 183 -1.68 15.82 -16.44
N ARG A 184 -2.83 15.25 -16.03
CA ARG A 184 -3.23 15.14 -14.62
C ARG A 184 -3.53 13.70 -14.24
N ILE A 185 -3.25 13.38 -12.98
CA ILE A 185 -3.72 12.15 -12.32
C ILE A 185 -4.85 12.53 -11.37
N VAL A 186 -5.82 11.61 -11.21
CA VAL A 186 -6.89 11.72 -10.22
C VAL A 186 -6.86 10.47 -9.36
N ASP A 187 -6.71 10.64 -8.05
CA ASP A 187 -6.93 9.59 -7.06
C ASP A 187 -8.35 9.72 -6.51
N LEU A 188 -9.03 8.59 -6.34
CA LEU A 188 -10.42 8.53 -5.89
C LEU A 188 -10.50 7.81 -4.55
N LEU A 189 -11.10 8.44 -3.55
CA LEU A 189 -11.55 7.82 -2.30
C LEU A 189 -13.07 7.65 -2.34
N PHE A 190 -13.55 6.47 -1.98
CA PHE A 190 -14.94 6.19 -1.63
C PHE A 190 -15.00 5.77 -0.17
N ASP A 191 -15.78 6.51 0.64
CA ASP A 191 -15.84 6.29 2.10
C ASP A 191 -16.98 5.34 2.55
N GLY A 192 -17.66 4.71 1.58
CA GLY A 192 -18.87 3.92 1.80
C GLY A 192 -20.17 4.71 1.55
N SER A 193 -20.09 6.04 1.44
CA SER A 193 -21.24 6.92 1.20
C SER A 193 -20.98 7.99 0.15
N SER A 194 -19.78 8.56 0.12
CA SER A 194 -19.40 9.72 -0.66
C SER A 194 -18.05 9.52 -1.35
N PHE A 195 -17.83 10.29 -2.41
CA PHE A 195 -16.59 10.26 -3.19
C PHE A 195 -15.79 11.53 -2.96
N THR A 196 -14.51 11.36 -2.66
CA THR A 196 -13.51 12.44 -2.60
C THR A 196 -12.48 12.23 -3.71
N GLN A 197 -12.11 13.31 -4.39
CA GLN A 197 -11.15 13.27 -5.50
C GLN A 197 -10.00 14.22 -5.21
N ILE A 198 -8.78 13.76 -5.45
CA ILE A 198 -7.61 14.63 -5.47
C ILE A 198 -7.01 14.54 -6.85
N SER A 199 -6.99 15.69 -7.53
CA SER A 199 -6.37 15.83 -8.84
C SER A 199 -5.06 16.59 -8.70
N HIS A 200 -3.99 16.06 -9.27
CA HIS A 200 -2.67 16.69 -9.26
C HIS A 200 -1.96 16.52 -10.61
N ALA A 201 -0.89 17.28 -10.82
CA ALA A 201 -0.08 17.18 -12.04
C ALA A 201 0.54 15.78 -12.15
N TYR A 202 0.58 15.26 -13.38
CA TYR A 202 1.39 14.09 -13.71
C TYR A 202 2.86 14.49 -13.71
N ILE A 203 3.68 13.72 -13.01
CA ILE A 203 5.14 13.94 -12.97
C ILE A 203 5.77 12.86 -13.85
N ASP A 204 6.30 13.28 -15.00
CA ASP A 204 6.98 12.38 -15.93
C ASP A 204 8.40 12.06 -15.42
N THR A 205 8.53 10.89 -14.79
CA THR A 205 9.80 10.43 -14.22
C THR A 205 9.89 8.91 -14.16
N LYS A 206 11.10 8.38 -14.35
CA LYS A 206 11.39 6.96 -14.13
C LYS A 206 11.50 6.58 -12.64
N HIS A 207 11.60 7.58 -11.74
CA HIS A 207 11.85 7.39 -10.31
C HIS A 207 10.56 7.17 -9.52
N THR A 208 9.86 6.10 -9.85
CA THR A 208 8.53 5.79 -9.29
C THR A 208 8.51 4.46 -8.53
N HIS A 209 9.63 3.74 -8.41
CA HIS A 209 9.69 2.48 -7.66
C HIS A 209 9.29 2.71 -6.20
N GLY A 210 8.30 1.95 -5.72
CA GLY A 210 7.74 2.10 -4.38
C GLY A 210 6.52 3.00 -4.24
N THR A 211 6.05 3.71 -5.27
CA THR A 211 4.92 4.67 -5.13
C THR A 211 3.68 4.09 -4.45
N GLY A 212 3.25 2.89 -4.83
CA GLY A 212 2.13 2.19 -4.21
C GLY A 212 2.38 1.84 -2.74
N CYS A 213 3.57 1.30 -2.44
CA CYS A 213 3.94 0.96 -1.07
C CYS A 213 3.99 2.22 -0.19
N THR A 214 4.68 3.26 -0.64
CA THR A 214 4.77 4.56 0.04
C THR A 214 3.38 5.15 0.30
N PHE A 215 2.47 5.08 -0.68
CA PHE A 215 1.10 5.58 -0.53
C PHE A 215 0.36 4.88 0.62
N ALA A 216 0.27 3.55 0.55
CA ALA A 216 -0.46 2.78 1.54
C ALA A 216 0.21 2.85 2.92
N ALA A 217 1.54 3.00 2.99
CA ALA A 217 2.24 3.22 4.24
C ALA A 217 1.92 4.59 4.86
N ALA A 218 1.84 5.65 4.05
CA ALA A 218 1.46 6.98 4.53
C ALA A 218 0.03 6.99 5.06
N LEU A 219 -0.89 6.33 4.35
CA LEU A 219 -2.27 6.14 4.78
C LEU A 219 -2.33 5.41 6.14
N THR A 220 -1.60 4.29 6.26
CA THR A 220 -1.53 3.48 7.49
C THR A 220 -0.97 4.27 8.67
N ALA A 221 0.07 5.07 8.45
CA ALA A 221 0.66 5.91 9.49
C ALA A 221 -0.32 6.97 10.02
N GLU A 222 -1.08 7.62 9.14
CA GLU A 222 -2.10 8.59 9.58
C GLU A 222 -3.29 7.90 10.25
N THR A 223 -3.70 6.72 9.78
CA THR A 223 -4.71 5.89 10.47
C THR A 223 -4.23 5.49 11.87
N ALA A 224 -2.97 5.09 12.05
CA ALA A 224 -2.39 4.78 13.37
C ALA A 224 -2.40 5.98 14.33
N LYS A 225 -2.35 7.21 13.81
CA LYS A 225 -2.48 8.45 14.59
C LYS A 225 -3.94 8.80 14.93
N GLY A 226 -4.90 7.97 14.54
CA GLY A 226 -6.33 8.21 14.73
C GLY A 226 -6.90 9.28 13.80
N LYS A 227 -6.25 9.57 12.65
CA LYS A 227 -6.84 10.45 11.64
C LYS A 227 -7.99 9.74 10.93
N ASN A 228 -9.00 10.52 10.52
CA ASN A 228 -10.04 10.00 9.64
C ASN A 228 -9.48 9.66 8.24
N ILE A 229 -10.23 8.85 7.49
CA ILE A 229 -9.80 8.36 6.18
C ILE A 229 -9.51 9.48 5.16
N GLN A 230 -10.26 10.59 5.20
CA GLN A 230 -10.08 11.69 4.27
C GLN A 230 -8.75 12.42 4.52
N THR A 231 -8.44 12.76 5.77
CA THR A 231 -7.17 13.39 6.14
C THR A 231 -5.99 12.45 5.88
N ALA A 232 -6.16 11.16 6.16
CA ALA A 232 -5.14 10.15 5.87
C ALA A 232 -4.89 10.03 4.35
N PHE A 233 -5.96 10.04 3.54
CA PHE A 233 -5.90 10.02 2.09
C PHE A 233 -5.20 11.25 1.51
N GLU A 234 -5.58 12.45 1.95
CA GLU A 234 -4.94 13.71 1.55
C GLU A 234 -3.44 13.72 1.87
N THR A 235 -3.07 13.24 3.05
CA THR A 235 -1.66 13.13 3.46
C THR A 235 -0.91 12.13 2.60
N ALA A 236 -1.50 10.97 2.32
CA ALA A 236 -0.87 9.93 1.50
C ALA A 236 -0.63 10.40 0.06
N VAL A 237 -1.60 11.10 -0.57
CA VAL A 237 -1.43 11.68 -1.91
C VAL A 237 -0.31 12.71 -1.91
N ASN A 238 -0.32 13.65 -0.96
CA ASN A 238 0.72 14.67 -0.88
C ASN A 238 2.11 14.07 -0.61
N PHE A 239 2.21 13.09 0.29
CA PHE A 239 3.48 12.42 0.59
C PHE A 239 4.11 11.81 -0.66
N VAL A 240 3.32 11.05 -1.43
CA VAL A 240 3.80 10.41 -2.65
C VAL A 240 4.14 11.43 -3.73
N ARG A 241 3.34 12.50 -3.86
CA ARG A 241 3.63 13.59 -4.80
C ARG A 241 5.02 14.18 -4.54
N GLU A 242 5.28 14.61 -3.31
CA GLU A 242 6.60 15.17 -2.93
C GLU A 242 7.73 14.15 -3.15
N ALA A 243 7.49 12.88 -2.84
CA ALA A 243 8.46 11.81 -3.00
C ALA A 243 8.81 11.49 -4.46
N VAL A 244 7.88 11.72 -5.39
CA VAL A 244 8.10 11.54 -6.83
C VAL A 244 8.67 12.80 -7.47
N GLU A 245 8.24 13.98 -7.03
CA GLU A 245 8.73 15.28 -7.54
C GLU A 245 10.22 15.48 -7.23
N HIS A 246 10.63 15.17 -6.00
CA HIS A 246 12.01 15.35 -5.55
C HIS A 246 12.83 14.07 -5.67
N THR A 247 13.05 13.62 -6.90
CA THR A 247 13.73 12.35 -7.18
C THR A 247 15.11 12.23 -6.52
N LEU A 248 15.51 11.00 -6.16
CA LEU A 248 16.87 10.71 -5.66
C LEU A 248 17.90 10.56 -6.77
N GLY A 249 17.46 10.29 -8.01
CA GLY A 249 18.37 10.07 -9.15
C GLY A 249 19.22 8.79 -9.05
N ILE A 250 18.83 7.80 -8.23
CA ILE A 250 19.64 6.59 -7.99
C ILE A 250 19.18 5.38 -8.82
N GLY A 251 20.18 4.63 -9.30
CA GLY A 251 20.02 3.41 -10.09
C GLY A 251 19.75 3.65 -11.58
N GLU A 252 20.04 2.63 -12.38
CA GLU A 252 19.99 2.73 -13.85
C GLU A 252 18.59 2.50 -14.43
N GLY A 253 17.76 1.70 -13.76
CA GLY A 253 16.38 1.39 -14.19
C GLY A 253 15.32 2.30 -13.56
N HIS A 254 14.27 1.69 -13.00
CA HIS A 254 13.22 2.40 -12.26
C HIS A 254 13.71 2.72 -10.85
N GLY A 255 14.14 3.98 -10.65
CA GLY A 255 14.65 4.42 -9.36
C GLY A 255 13.54 4.58 -8.30
N PRO A 256 13.91 4.59 -7.01
CA PRO A 256 12.96 4.70 -5.90
C PRO A 256 12.44 6.13 -5.70
N THR A 257 11.29 6.21 -5.03
CA THR A 257 10.75 7.47 -4.50
C THR A 257 11.60 8.02 -3.34
N ASN A 258 11.54 9.34 -3.14
CA ASN A 258 12.24 10.04 -2.07
C ASN A 258 11.37 10.17 -0.81
N HIS A 259 11.52 9.23 0.11
CA HIS A 259 10.66 9.13 1.31
C HIS A 259 10.82 10.33 2.26
N PHE A 260 11.99 10.97 2.31
CA PHE A 260 12.25 12.12 3.19
C PHE A 260 11.97 13.49 2.52
N ALA A 261 11.44 13.51 1.29
CA ALA A 261 11.08 14.75 0.60
C ALA A 261 9.96 15.51 1.33
N PHE A 262 8.91 14.79 1.73
CA PHE A 262 7.70 15.38 2.33
C PHE A 262 8.01 16.24 3.56
N LYS A 263 8.81 15.71 4.48
CA LYS A 263 9.17 16.42 5.71
C LYS A 263 10.11 17.60 5.44
N ARG A 264 11.10 17.44 4.54
CA ARG A 264 12.02 18.52 4.16
C ARG A 264 11.28 19.72 3.59
N ASN A 265 10.31 19.51 2.71
CA ASN A 265 9.53 20.59 2.11
C ASN A 265 8.57 21.22 3.11
N SER A 266 7.96 20.44 4.01
CA SER A 266 7.11 20.98 5.08
C SER A 266 7.84 21.90 6.06
N LEU A 267 9.17 21.77 6.17
CA LEU A 267 10.03 22.62 6.99
C LEU A 267 10.55 23.85 6.24
N GLN A 268 10.54 23.84 4.90
CA GLN A 268 10.94 25.00 4.09
C GLN A 268 9.78 25.98 3.87
N THR A 269 8.54 25.53 4.03
CA THR A 269 7.33 26.36 3.92
C THR A 269 6.81 26.91 5.25
N ARG A 270 7.51 26.63 6.37
CA ARG A 270 7.25 27.19 7.71
C ARG A 270 8.30 28.22 8.09
#